data_AF-A0A1V2PGJ8-F1
#
_entry.id   AF-A0A1V2PGJ8-F1
#
_cell.length_a   1.000
_cell.length_b   1.000
_cell.length_c   1.000
_cell.angle_alpha   90.00
_cell.angle_beta   90.00
_cell.angle_gamma   90.00
#
_symmetry.space_group_name_H-M   'P 1'
#
loop_
_entity.id
_entity.type
_entity.pdbx_description
1 polymer ?
#
loop_
_entity_poly.entity_id
_entity_poly.type
_entity_poly.pdbx_seq_one_letter_code
_entity_poly.pdbx_strand_id
1 'polypeptide(L)'
;MRTHVMDGRVFVSTAVTKDGAPFALVPGSRVKLDFTRPGKLRLSADCNILGGDVDVSDGRITVSVMGMTLKGCSEELTAQDEWLAAVLTARPFWELSGPRLRISTDEVAIEFTEDVA
;
A
#
# COMPACT_ATOMS: atom_id res chain seq x y z
N MET A 1 10.40 -18.63 -4.87
CA MET A 1 9.67 -17.35 -4.96
C MET A 1 10.65 -16.20 -4.88
N ARG A 2 10.42 -15.10 -5.60
CA ARG A 2 11.36 -13.95 -5.67
C ARG A 2 10.96 -12.92 -4.61
N THR A 3 11.64 -12.95 -3.47
CA THR A 3 11.47 -12.00 -2.35
C THR A 3 11.94 -10.58 -2.67
N HIS A 4 12.64 -10.37 -3.79
CA HIS A 4 13.24 -9.08 -4.17
C HIS A 4 12.54 -8.38 -5.34
N VAL A 5 11.37 -8.86 -5.78
CA VAL A 5 10.72 -8.34 -7.00
C VAL A 5 10.18 -6.91 -6.86
N MET A 6 10.02 -6.44 -5.63
CA MET A 6 9.58 -5.08 -5.31
C MET A 6 10.74 -4.18 -4.87
N ASP A 7 11.91 -4.73 -4.59
CA ASP A 7 13.05 -3.96 -4.06
C ASP A 7 13.47 -2.86 -5.04
N GLY A 8 13.70 -1.66 -4.50
CA GLY A 8 14.11 -0.50 -5.30
C GLY A 8 12.95 0.24 -5.99
N ARG A 9 11.71 -0.22 -5.82
CA ARG A 9 10.56 0.28 -6.57
C ARG A 9 9.62 1.12 -5.74
N VAL A 10 8.94 2.02 -6.41
CA VAL A 10 7.91 2.89 -5.84
C VAL A 10 6.65 2.73 -6.67
N PHE A 11 5.49 2.65 -6.01
CA PHE A 11 4.20 2.47 -6.66
C PHE A 11 3.20 3.49 -6.17
N VAL A 12 2.37 4.00 -7.08
CA VAL A 12 1.30 4.95 -6.79
C VAL A 12 -0.03 4.40 -7.27
N SER A 13 -1.06 4.50 -6.43
CA SER A 13 -2.38 3.94 -6.71
C SER A 13 -3.03 4.63 -7.92
N THR A 14 -3.65 3.84 -8.78
CA THR A 14 -4.42 4.30 -9.95
C THR A 14 -5.91 4.06 -9.77
N ALA A 15 -6.30 3.03 -9.00
CA ALA A 15 -7.70 2.75 -8.68
C ALA A 15 -7.82 2.00 -7.35
N VAL A 16 -8.96 2.18 -6.67
CA VAL A 16 -9.34 1.38 -5.50
C VAL A 16 -10.75 0.84 -5.73
N THR A 17 -10.94 -0.43 -5.42
CA THR A 17 -12.25 -1.09 -5.37
C THR A 17 -12.48 -1.62 -3.96
N LYS A 18 -13.69 -1.47 -3.45
CA LYS A 18 -14.15 -2.07 -2.19
C LYS A 18 -15.50 -2.74 -2.43
N ASP A 19 -15.65 -3.98 -2.00
CA ASP A 19 -16.88 -4.78 -2.15
C ASP A 19 -17.37 -4.84 -3.62
N GLY A 20 -16.41 -4.89 -4.56
CA GLY A 20 -16.68 -4.89 -6.00
C GLY A 20 -17.08 -3.55 -6.62
N ALA A 21 -17.15 -2.46 -5.83
CA ALA A 21 -17.48 -1.13 -6.32
C ALA A 21 -16.28 -0.15 -6.24
N PRO A 22 -16.21 0.87 -7.13
CA PRO A 22 -15.19 1.91 -7.01
C PRO A 22 -15.21 2.58 -5.64
N PHE A 23 -14.05 2.68 -5.01
CA PHE A 23 -13.86 3.35 -3.73
C PHE A 23 -13.03 4.61 -3.94
N ALA A 24 -13.60 5.78 -3.63
CA ALA A 24 -12.91 7.05 -3.77
C ALA A 24 -11.99 7.30 -2.57
N LEU A 25 -10.71 7.55 -2.84
CA LEU A 25 -9.79 8.13 -1.86
C LEU A 25 -10.16 9.60 -1.61
N VAL A 26 -9.70 10.15 -0.47
CA VAL A 26 -9.82 11.57 -0.14
C VAL A 26 -9.29 12.41 -1.32
N PRO A 27 -10.02 13.45 -1.79
CA PRO A 27 -9.62 14.26 -2.93
C PRO A 27 -8.19 14.79 -2.80
N GLY A 28 -7.42 14.67 -3.88
CA GLY A 28 -6.01 15.06 -3.91
C GLY A 28 -5.04 13.99 -3.43
N SER A 29 -5.51 12.95 -2.72
CA SER A 29 -4.64 11.91 -2.17
C SER A 29 -4.43 10.71 -3.10
N ARG A 30 -3.30 10.02 -2.89
CA ARG A 30 -2.97 8.74 -3.50
C ARG A 30 -2.31 7.83 -2.48
N VAL A 31 -2.56 6.53 -2.60
CA VAL A 31 -1.75 5.55 -1.86
C VAL A 31 -0.41 5.41 -2.55
N LYS A 32 0.67 5.55 -1.78
CA LYS A 32 2.05 5.34 -2.23
C LYS A 32 2.68 4.18 -1.45
N LEU A 33 3.33 3.28 -2.17
CA LEU A 33 4.17 2.21 -1.61
C LEU A 33 5.62 2.45 -2.04
N ASP A 34 6.52 2.40 -1.09
CA ASP A 34 7.95 2.61 -1.29
C ASP A 34 8.73 1.43 -0.71
N PHE A 35 9.32 0.65 -1.63
CA PHE A 35 10.15 -0.53 -1.37
C PHE A 35 11.64 -0.23 -1.70
N THR A 36 12.04 1.04 -1.73
CA THR A 36 13.42 1.43 -2.10
C THR A 36 14.48 0.91 -1.13
N ARG A 37 14.09 0.58 0.11
CA ARG A 37 14.98 -0.03 1.09
C ARG A 37 14.70 -1.54 1.19
N PRO A 38 15.71 -2.40 1.01
CA PRO A 38 15.55 -3.84 1.08
C PRO A 38 14.86 -4.29 2.38
N GLY A 39 13.82 -5.12 2.25
CA GLY A 39 13.06 -5.66 3.38
C GLY A 39 12.23 -4.63 4.16
N LYS A 40 12.10 -3.38 3.66
CA LYS A 40 11.29 -2.34 4.30
C LYS A 40 10.21 -1.84 3.36
N LEU A 41 9.03 -1.59 3.91
CA LEU A 41 7.95 -0.88 3.25
C LEU A 41 7.71 0.47 3.93
N ARG A 42 7.56 1.51 3.12
CA ARG A 42 6.91 2.77 3.51
C ARG A 42 5.62 2.94 2.72
N LEU A 43 4.57 3.33 3.42
CA LEU A 43 3.19 3.42 2.97
C LEU A 43 2.66 4.79 3.37
N SER A 44 1.90 5.45 2.51
CA SER A 44 1.15 6.66 2.88
C SER A 44 -0.07 6.86 2.00
N ALA A 45 -1.11 7.48 2.55
CA ALA A 45 -2.21 8.06 1.80
C ALA A 45 -2.29 9.58 2.05
N ASP A 46 -1.16 10.26 1.78
CA ASP A 46 -0.82 11.67 2.02
C ASP A 46 -0.54 12.10 3.47
N CYS A 47 -1.38 11.74 4.45
CA CYS A 47 -1.23 12.27 5.80
C CYS A 47 -0.09 11.58 6.56
N ASN A 48 -0.35 10.41 7.12
CA ASN A 48 0.63 9.69 7.90
C ASN A 48 1.47 8.76 7.03
N ILE A 49 2.72 8.57 7.46
CA ILE A 49 3.58 7.54 6.90
C ILE A 49 3.51 6.35 7.83
N LEU A 50 3.09 5.22 7.27
CA LEU A 50 3.18 3.91 7.88
C LEU A 50 4.45 3.24 7.36
N GLY A 51 5.14 2.49 8.20
CA GLY A 51 6.30 1.76 7.73
C GLY A 51 6.76 0.66 8.66
N GLY A 52 7.43 -0.31 8.05
CA GLY A 52 7.82 -1.53 8.73
C GLY A 52 8.69 -2.47 7.94
N ASP A 53 9.08 -3.55 8.62
CA ASP A 53 9.61 -4.74 7.96
C ASP A 53 8.53 -5.37 7.09
N VAL A 54 8.90 -5.72 5.86
CA VAL A 54 7.99 -6.33 4.88
C VAL A 54 8.59 -7.61 4.32
N ASP A 55 7.73 -8.62 4.19
CA ASP A 55 7.98 -9.81 3.40
C ASP A 55 6.94 -9.91 2.28
N VAL A 56 7.41 -10.10 1.05
CA VAL A 56 6.58 -10.28 -0.15
C VAL A 56 6.66 -11.71 -0.70
N SER A 57 7.17 -12.65 0.08
CA SER A 57 7.17 -14.07 -0.24
C SER A 57 5.75 -14.62 -0.39
N ASP A 58 5.63 -15.79 -1.00
CA ASP A 58 4.38 -16.55 -1.07
C ASP A 58 3.18 -15.83 -1.74
N GLY A 59 3.45 -14.79 -2.53
CA GLY A 59 2.40 -14.01 -3.20
C GLY A 59 1.57 -13.16 -2.23
N ARG A 60 2.07 -12.91 -1.01
CA ARG A 60 1.40 -12.09 0.01
C ARG A 60 2.32 -11.01 0.53
N ILE A 61 1.74 -9.93 1.01
CA ILE A 61 2.46 -8.90 1.75
C ILE A 61 2.25 -9.18 3.24
N THR A 62 3.34 -9.37 3.98
CA THR A 62 3.30 -9.48 5.45
C THR A 62 4.13 -8.35 6.04
N VAL A 63 3.54 -7.61 6.98
CA VAL A 63 4.22 -6.55 7.73
C VAL A 63 4.28 -6.93 9.20
N SER A 64 5.45 -6.84 9.84
CA SER A 64 5.65 -7.35 11.22
C SER A 64 5.83 -6.25 12.26
N VAL A 65 6.45 -5.13 11.90
CA VAL A 65 6.64 -3.98 12.79
C VAL A 65 6.10 -2.74 12.09
N MET A 66 4.84 -2.37 12.34
CA MET A 66 4.24 -1.19 11.75
C MET A 66 4.25 -0.03 12.74
N GLY A 67 5.01 1.02 12.42
CA GLY A 67 4.89 2.32 13.05
C GLY A 67 4.16 3.29 12.12
N MET A 68 3.40 4.22 12.70
CA MET A 68 2.74 5.31 11.96
C MET A 68 3.14 6.65 12.59
N THR A 69 3.35 7.67 11.76
CA THR A 69 3.50 9.05 12.26
C THR A 69 2.15 9.57 12.80
N LEU A 70 2.16 10.60 13.64
CA LEU A 70 0.94 11.30 14.06
C LEU A 70 0.98 12.76 13.57
N LYS A 71 0.64 12.96 12.30
CA LYS A 71 0.41 14.30 11.74
C LYS A 71 -1.03 14.73 12.02
N GLY A 72 -1.21 16.00 12.39
CA GLY A 72 -2.54 16.59 12.55
C GLY A 72 -3.15 16.98 11.19
N CYS A 73 -3.70 16.00 10.47
CA CYS A 73 -4.44 16.22 9.22
C CYS A 73 -5.96 16.26 9.47
N SER A 74 -6.76 16.36 8.41
CA SER A 74 -8.22 16.22 8.51
C SER A 74 -8.63 14.83 9.04
N GLU A 75 -9.82 14.75 9.63
CA GLU A 75 -10.40 13.49 10.08
C GLU A 75 -10.55 12.48 8.94
N GLU A 76 -10.90 12.94 7.73
CA GLU A 76 -11.02 12.11 6.53
C GLU A 76 -9.70 11.43 6.14
N LEU A 77 -8.58 12.18 6.18
CA LEU A 77 -7.25 11.62 5.89
C LEU A 77 -6.80 10.65 6.99
N THR A 78 -7.15 10.94 8.24
CA THR A 78 -6.84 10.04 9.37
C THR A 78 -7.59 8.72 9.23
N ALA A 79 -8.90 8.77 8.93
CA ALA A 79 -9.71 7.58 8.68
C ALA A 79 -9.20 6.77 7.47
N GLN A 80 -8.71 7.46 6.43
CA GLN A 80 -8.08 6.80 5.27
C GLN A 80 -6.78 6.08 5.64
N ASP A 81 -5.92 6.68 6.48
CA ASP A 81 -4.69 6.03 6.95
C ASP A 81 -5.01 4.77 7.79
N GLU A 82 -6.02 4.84 8.66
CA GLU A 82 -6.48 3.69 9.46
C GLU A 82 -7.04 2.57 8.58
N TRP A 83 -7.86 2.90 7.59
CA TRP A 83 -8.37 1.95 6.61
C TRP A 83 -7.22 1.27 5.85
N LEU A 84 -6.25 2.05 5.39
CA LEU A 84 -5.10 1.54 4.65
C LEU A 84 -4.21 0.63 5.52
N ALA A 85 -4.04 0.97 6.80
CA ALA A 85 -3.38 0.11 7.78
C ALA A 85 -4.09 -1.25 7.93
N ALA A 86 -5.42 -1.24 7.98
CA ALA A 86 -6.22 -2.46 8.07
C ALA A 86 -6.06 -3.35 6.82
N VAL A 87 -6.05 -2.75 5.62
CA VAL A 87 -5.82 -3.48 4.36
C VAL A 87 -4.46 -4.17 4.36
N LEU A 88 -3.38 -3.51 4.78
CA LEU A 88 -2.05 -4.12 4.80
C LEU A 88 -1.90 -5.19 5.89
N THR A 89 -2.46 -4.96 7.07
CA THR A 89 -2.37 -5.93 8.18
C THR A 89 -3.23 -7.17 7.96
N ALA A 90 -4.20 -7.12 7.04
CA ALA A 90 -4.96 -8.29 6.55
C ALA A 90 -4.15 -9.26 5.68
N ARG A 91 -2.84 -9.01 5.48
CA ARG A 91 -1.93 -9.85 4.69
C ARG A 91 -2.41 -10.06 3.25
N PRO A 92 -2.55 -8.96 2.48
CA PRO A 92 -3.16 -9.01 1.16
C PRO A 92 -2.28 -9.80 0.19
N PHE A 93 -2.92 -10.38 -0.83
CA PHE A 93 -2.24 -10.92 -1.98
C PHE A 93 -1.63 -9.80 -2.82
N TRP A 94 -0.56 -10.11 -3.54
CA TRP A 94 -0.02 -9.22 -4.55
C TRP A 94 0.14 -9.93 -5.89
N GLU A 95 -0.08 -9.18 -6.97
CA GLU A 95 0.19 -9.59 -8.34
C GLU A 95 1.00 -8.51 -9.03
N LEU A 96 2.09 -8.89 -9.69
CA LEU A 96 2.98 -7.97 -10.37
C LEU A 96 3.13 -8.34 -11.84
N SER A 97 2.87 -7.37 -12.72
CA SER A 97 3.01 -7.50 -14.17
C SER A 97 3.70 -6.25 -14.74
N GLY A 98 5.03 -6.30 -14.86
CA GLY A 98 5.83 -5.16 -15.31
C GLY A 98 5.70 -3.99 -14.34
N PRO A 99 5.25 -2.79 -14.79
CA PRO A 99 5.07 -1.63 -13.92
C PRO A 99 3.76 -1.68 -13.11
N ARG A 100 2.87 -2.66 -13.37
CA ARG A 100 1.58 -2.75 -12.68
C ARG A 100 1.67 -3.67 -11.47
N LEU A 101 1.22 -3.17 -10.35
CA LEU A 101 1.07 -3.92 -9.11
C LEU A 101 -0.40 -3.88 -8.70
N ARG A 102 -0.95 -5.04 -8.35
CA ARG A 102 -2.26 -5.15 -7.70
C ARG A 102 -2.05 -5.71 -6.30
N ILE A 103 -2.68 -5.09 -5.31
CA ILE A 103 -2.78 -5.61 -3.94
C ILE A 103 -4.24 -5.88 -3.65
N SER A 104 -4.57 -7.04 -3.08
CA SER A 104 -5.96 -7.37 -2.78
C SER A 104 -6.18 -8.23 -1.55
N THR A 105 -7.30 -7.98 -0.88
CA THR A 105 -7.96 -8.86 0.10
C THR A 105 -9.26 -9.39 -0.51
N ASP A 106 -10.09 -10.05 0.28
CA ASP A 106 -11.42 -10.48 -0.15
C ASP A 106 -12.37 -9.29 -0.43
N GLU A 107 -12.16 -8.16 0.26
CA GLU A 107 -13.03 -6.97 0.18
C GLU A 107 -12.43 -5.86 -0.67
N VAL A 108 -11.10 -5.67 -0.62
CA VAL A 108 -10.42 -4.50 -1.17
C VAL A 108 -9.46 -4.91 -2.27
N ALA A 109 -9.43 -4.14 -3.34
CA ALA A 109 -8.36 -4.20 -4.34
C ALA A 109 -7.81 -2.80 -4.62
N ILE A 110 -6.49 -2.68 -4.64
CA ILE A 110 -5.79 -1.46 -5.01
C ILE A 110 -4.89 -1.77 -6.20
N GLU A 111 -5.12 -1.02 -7.28
CA GLU A 111 -4.28 -1.03 -8.48
C GLU A 111 -3.24 0.06 -8.37
N PHE A 112 -2.02 -0.24 -8.79
CA PHE A 112 -0.89 0.69 -8.79
C PHE A 112 -0.13 0.66 -10.11
N THR A 113 0.53 1.78 -10.40
CA THR A 113 1.60 1.85 -11.38
C THR A 113 2.91 2.22 -10.70
N GLU A 114 4.01 1.70 -11.21
CA GLU A 114 5.35 2.08 -10.79
C GLU A 114 5.60 3.57 -11.12
N ASP A 115 6.13 4.27 -10.13
CA ASP A 115 6.53 5.68 -10.20
C ASP A 115 7.98 5.76 -10.67
N VAL A 116 8.15 5.88 -11.98
CA VAL A 116 9.45 6.05 -12.64
C VAL A 116 9.82 7.54 -12.64
N ALA A 117 10.26 8.04 -11.48
CA ALA A 117 10.87 9.36 -11.36
C ALA A 117 12.28 9.39 -11.97
#